data_AF-A0A529Q789-F1
#
_entry.id   AF-A0A529Q789-F1
#
_cell.length_a   1.000
_cell.length_b   1.000
_cell.length_c   1.000
_cell.angle_alpha   90.00
_cell.angle_beta   90.00
_cell.angle_gamma   90.00
#
_symmetry.space_group_name_H-M   'P 1'
#
loop_
_entity.id
_entity.type
_entity.pdbx_description
1 polymer ?
#
loop_
_entity_poly.entity_id
_entity_poly.type
_entity_poly.pdbx_seq_one_letter_code
_entity_poly.pdbx_strand_id
1 'polypeptide(L)'
;PTLIIEKNARAGDSWRNRYRSLVLHDPVWYDHLPYIPFPENWPVFTPKDKMGDWLEMYTRVMELNYWVATKCISAAYDEAEKVWTVVVDRVGQRVTLKPKHIVFATGAYGPPRRIELPGVDSFKGELLHSSQYSTGEKFRGKRVAVIGAASSGHDVSVDLWEAGAKVTMVQ
;
A
#
# COMPACT_ATOMS: atom_id res chain seq x y z
N PRO A 1 -13.66 -0.98 -23.66
CA PRO A 1 -13.54 0.11 -22.65
C PRO A 1 -13.25 -0.52 -21.28
N THR A 2 -12.36 0.10 -20.49
CA THR A 2 -11.94 -0.41 -19.18
C THR A 2 -12.23 0.64 -18.12
N LEU A 3 -12.55 0.20 -16.91
CA LEU A 3 -12.69 1.04 -15.72
C LEU A 3 -11.79 0.47 -14.63
N ILE A 4 -10.96 1.33 -14.03
CA ILE A 4 -10.15 0.99 -12.87
C ILE A 4 -10.81 1.62 -11.65
N ILE A 5 -10.92 0.86 -10.56
CA ILE A 5 -11.44 1.34 -9.29
C ILE A 5 -10.37 1.24 -8.21
N GLU A 6 -10.24 2.27 -7.38
CA GLU A 6 -9.27 2.38 -6.31
C GLU A 6 -9.95 2.93 -5.06
N LYS A 7 -9.69 2.28 -3.91
CA LYS A 7 -10.30 2.65 -2.63
C LYS A 7 -9.68 3.92 -2.03
N ASN A 8 -8.41 4.20 -2.33
CA ASN A 8 -7.72 5.37 -1.82
C ASN A 8 -8.22 6.66 -2.50
N ALA A 9 -7.97 7.80 -1.85
CA ALA A 9 -8.45 9.10 -2.32
C ALA A 9 -7.77 9.57 -3.60
N ARG A 10 -6.50 9.19 -3.82
CA ARG A 10 -5.73 9.52 -5.03
C ARG A 10 -5.02 8.30 -5.60
N ALA A 11 -4.78 8.33 -6.91
CA ALA A 11 -3.90 7.36 -7.56
C ALA A 11 -2.49 7.43 -6.92
N GLY A 12 -1.88 6.28 -6.68
CA GLY A 12 -0.56 6.18 -6.05
C GLY A 12 -0.56 6.23 -4.51
N ASP A 13 -1.69 6.46 -3.85
CA ASP A 13 -1.76 6.51 -2.38
C ASP A 13 -1.44 5.18 -1.70
N SER A 14 -1.54 4.06 -2.41
CA SER A 14 -1.02 2.77 -1.94
C SER A 14 0.48 2.83 -1.60
N TRP A 15 1.23 3.75 -2.24
CA TRP A 15 2.61 4.08 -1.89
C TRP A 15 2.68 5.19 -0.85
N ARG A 16 1.98 6.32 -1.05
CA ARG A 16 2.07 7.48 -0.14
C ARG A 16 1.67 7.17 1.30
N ASN A 17 0.74 6.24 1.50
CA ASN A 17 0.25 5.85 2.83
C ASN A 17 1.17 4.87 3.58
N ARG A 18 2.33 4.51 3.01
CA ARG A 18 3.34 3.69 3.68
C ARG A 18 4.20 4.55 4.63
N TYR A 19 5.01 3.89 5.46
CA TYR A 19 5.89 4.58 6.41
C TYR A 19 6.88 5.50 5.71
N ARG A 20 7.26 6.59 6.40
CA ARG A 20 7.99 7.73 5.85
C ARG A 20 9.29 7.34 5.14
N SER A 21 10.05 6.42 5.73
CA SER A 21 11.36 6.00 5.25
C SER A 21 11.33 5.06 4.04
N LEU A 22 10.16 4.63 3.55
CA LEU A 22 10.07 3.68 2.45
C LEU A 22 10.66 4.26 1.15
N VAL A 23 11.63 3.53 0.61
CA VAL A 23 12.16 3.65 -0.74
C VAL A 23 11.94 2.33 -1.49
N LEU A 24 11.96 2.35 -2.82
CA LEU A 24 11.99 1.12 -3.61
C LEU A 24 13.20 0.28 -3.23
N HIS A 25 13.01 -1.03 -3.11
CA HIS A 25 14.10 -1.98 -2.87
C HIS A 25 14.76 -2.43 -4.18
N ASP A 26 14.07 -2.27 -5.31
CA ASP A 26 14.59 -2.50 -6.64
C ASP A 26 15.02 -1.19 -7.29
N PRO A 27 16.02 -1.23 -8.19
CA PRO A 27 16.36 -0.08 -9.01
C PRO A 27 15.22 0.33 -9.94
N VAL A 28 15.01 1.65 -10.05
CA VAL A 28 13.91 2.29 -10.79
C VAL A 28 13.71 1.80 -12.23
N TRP A 29 14.77 1.35 -12.93
CA TRP A 29 14.66 0.86 -14.31
C TRP A 29 13.97 -0.50 -14.45
N TYR A 30 13.87 -1.29 -13.37
CA TYR A 30 13.07 -2.51 -13.35
C TYR A 30 11.56 -2.24 -13.20
N ASP A 31 11.19 -1.04 -12.75
CA ASP A 31 9.82 -0.67 -12.39
C ASP A 31 9.13 0.21 -13.44
N HIS A 32 9.72 0.36 -14.63
CA HIS A 32 9.16 1.19 -15.69
C HIS A 32 7.73 0.77 -16.05
N LEU A 33 6.86 1.76 -16.19
CA LEU A 33 5.55 1.55 -16.80
C LEU A 33 5.66 1.60 -18.33
N PRO A 34 4.76 0.91 -19.04
CA PRO A 34 4.69 1.00 -20.49
C PRO A 34 4.62 2.46 -20.98
N TYR A 35 5.21 2.72 -22.14
CA TYR A 35 5.15 4.00 -22.88
C TYR A 35 5.87 5.20 -22.27
N ILE A 36 5.95 5.33 -20.94
CA ILE A 36 6.58 6.45 -20.28
C ILE A 36 7.58 5.91 -19.25
N PRO A 37 8.89 5.89 -19.56
CA PRO A 37 9.91 5.52 -18.58
C PRO A 37 10.01 6.58 -17.49
N PHE A 38 10.55 6.19 -16.34
CA PHE A 38 10.93 7.15 -15.31
C PHE A 38 12.03 8.09 -15.85
N PRO A 39 12.08 9.35 -15.40
CA PRO A 39 13.12 10.28 -15.81
C PRO A 39 14.52 9.82 -15.42
N GLU A 40 15.51 10.06 -16.27
CA GLU A 40 16.91 9.63 -16.07
C GLU A 40 17.55 10.24 -14.81
N ASN A 41 17.06 11.40 -14.36
CA ASN A 41 17.56 12.10 -13.17
C ASN A 41 16.90 11.63 -11.86
N TRP A 42 16.08 10.58 -11.89
CA TRP A 42 15.49 10.04 -10.68
C TRP A 42 16.52 9.29 -9.82
N PRO A 43 16.33 9.28 -8.48
CA PRO A 43 17.10 8.40 -7.61
C PRO A 43 16.95 6.94 -8.04
N VAL A 44 18.04 6.19 -7.97
CA VAL A 44 18.05 4.74 -8.25
C VAL A 44 17.01 4.01 -7.41
N PHE A 45 16.95 4.33 -6.11
CA PHE A 45 15.94 3.85 -5.17
C PHE A 45 14.98 4.99 -4.86
N THR A 46 13.78 4.92 -5.44
CA THR A 46 12.82 6.04 -5.42
C THR A 46 12.02 6.07 -4.11
N PRO A 47 11.87 7.22 -3.43
CA PRO A 47 11.00 7.35 -2.26
C PRO A 47 9.51 7.11 -2.59
N LYS A 48 8.76 6.54 -1.65
CA LYS A 48 7.32 6.20 -1.81
C LYS A 48 6.47 7.35 -2.35
N ASP A 49 6.73 8.58 -1.93
CA ASP A 49 5.90 9.74 -2.27
C ASP A 49 6.12 10.13 -3.73
N LYS A 50 7.38 10.10 -4.17
CA LYS A 50 7.77 10.35 -5.55
C LYS A 50 7.20 9.28 -6.49
N MET A 51 7.19 8.01 -6.07
CA MET A 51 6.52 6.94 -6.80
C MET A 51 4.99 7.16 -6.88
N GLY A 52 4.37 7.54 -5.76
CA GLY A 52 2.95 7.89 -5.74
C GLY A 52 2.60 9.02 -6.72
N ASP A 53 3.40 10.08 -6.74
CA ASP A 53 3.22 11.24 -7.62
C ASP A 53 3.36 10.87 -9.10
N TRP A 54 4.28 9.96 -9.42
CA TRP A 54 4.40 9.43 -10.76
C TRP A 54 3.20 8.60 -11.21
N LEU A 55 2.67 7.73 -10.35
CA LEU A 55 1.48 6.95 -10.68
C LEU A 55 0.25 7.84 -10.90
N GLU A 56 0.13 8.93 -10.12
CA GLU A 56 -0.92 9.92 -10.33
C GLU A 56 -0.76 10.66 -11.66
N MET A 57 0.46 11.08 -11.99
CA MET A 57 0.78 11.70 -13.29
C MET A 57 0.48 10.74 -14.44
N TYR A 58 0.96 9.51 -14.38
CA TYR A 58 0.77 8.48 -15.39
C TYR A 58 -0.71 8.23 -15.68
N THR A 59 -1.52 8.12 -14.62
CA THR A 59 -2.98 7.95 -14.75
C THR A 59 -3.62 9.08 -15.54
N ARG A 60 -3.15 10.33 -15.33
CA ARG A 60 -3.68 11.52 -16.02
C ARG A 60 -3.22 11.60 -17.47
N VAL A 61 -1.93 11.45 -17.73
CA VAL A 61 -1.35 11.62 -19.08
C VAL A 61 -1.80 10.52 -20.03
N MET A 62 -2.00 9.30 -19.51
CA MET A 62 -2.51 8.17 -20.29
C MET A 62 -4.05 8.15 -20.40
N GLU A 63 -4.73 9.17 -19.86
CA GLU A 63 -6.20 9.31 -19.87
C GLU A 63 -6.95 8.05 -19.37
N LEU A 64 -6.42 7.41 -18.32
CA LEU A 64 -7.02 6.20 -17.79
C LEU A 64 -8.35 6.51 -17.09
N ASN A 65 -9.39 5.73 -17.39
CA ASN A 65 -10.66 5.81 -16.68
C ASN A 65 -10.52 5.21 -15.27
N TYR A 66 -10.23 6.07 -14.30
CA TYR A 66 -9.80 5.70 -12.95
C TYR A 66 -10.70 6.34 -11.90
N TRP A 67 -11.50 5.53 -11.20
CA TRP A 67 -12.34 5.98 -10.10
C TRP A 67 -11.62 5.78 -8.76
N VAL A 68 -11.17 6.88 -8.17
CA VAL A 68 -10.67 6.94 -6.79
C VAL A 68 -11.82 6.88 -5.77
N ALA A 69 -11.48 6.71 -4.50
CA ALA A 69 -12.42 6.63 -3.38
C ALA A 69 -13.59 5.65 -3.63
N THR A 70 -13.30 4.56 -4.34
CA THR A 70 -14.25 3.57 -4.82
C THR A 70 -13.83 2.18 -4.36
N LYS A 71 -14.58 1.61 -3.42
CA LYS A 71 -14.32 0.28 -2.87
C LYS A 71 -15.21 -0.77 -3.54
N CYS A 72 -14.63 -1.84 -4.05
CA CYS A 72 -15.40 -3.02 -4.44
C CYS A 72 -15.96 -3.71 -3.18
N ILE A 73 -17.28 -3.92 -3.14
CA ILE A 73 -18.00 -4.52 -2.01
C ILE A 73 -18.29 -5.99 -2.30
N SER A 74 -18.74 -6.30 -3.51
CA SER A 74 -19.01 -7.67 -3.94
C SER A 74 -18.92 -7.79 -5.46
N ALA A 75 -18.67 -9.02 -5.92
CA ALA A 75 -18.74 -9.41 -7.31
C ALA A 75 -19.37 -10.81 -7.39
N ALA A 76 -20.40 -10.96 -8.22
CA ALA A 76 -21.06 -12.24 -8.48
C ALA A 76 -21.15 -12.46 -9.99
N TYR A 77 -20.81 -13.64 -10.46
CA TYR A 77 -20.89 -13.99 -11.88
C TYR A 77 -22.22 -14.65 -12.19
N ASP A 78 -22.86 -14.23 -13.28
CA ASP A 78 -24.03 -14.87 -13.85
C ASP A 78 -23.59 -15.73 -15.05
N GLU A 79 -23.70 -17.06 -14.90
CA GLU A 79 -23.32 -18.02 -15.94
C GLU A 79 -24.23 -17.99 -17.17
N ALA A 80 -25.52 -17.67 -17.00
CA ALA A 80 -26.48 -17.63 -18.10
C ALA A 80 -26.23 -16.40 -18.98
N GLU A 81 -26.08 -15.23 -18.34
CA GLU A 81 -25.85 -13.95 -19.00
C GLU A 81 -24.38 -13.74 -19.37
N LYS A 82 -23.47 -14.54 -18.81
CA LYS A 82 -22.00 -14.44 -18.96
C LYS A 82 -21.46 -13.06 -18.60
N VAL A 83 -21.97 -12.51 -17.50
CA VAL A 83 -21.68 -11.15 -17.03
C VAL A 83 -21.51 -11.14 -15.52
N TRP A 84 -20.60 -10.32 -15.02
CA TRP A 84 -20.46 -10.05 -13.60
C TRP A 84 -21.43 -8.96 -13.16
N THR A 85 -21.99 -9.11 -11.95
CA THR A 85 -22.59 -8.01 -11.20
C THR A 85 -21.62 -7.59 -10.11
N VAL A 86 -21.05 -6.39 -10.24
CA VAL A 86 -20.09 -5.82 -9.28
C VAL A 86 -20.74 -4.66 -8.56
N VAL A 87 -20.79 -4.73 -7.23
CA VAL A 87 -21.27 -3.63 -6.39
C VAL A 87 -20.06 -2.89 -5.84
N VAL A 88 -19.99 -1.60 -6.11
CA VAL A 88 -18.97 -0.70 -5.57
C VAL A 88 -19.62 0.35 -4.67
N ASP A 89 -18.90 0.77 -3.64
CA ASP A 89 -19.20 1.96 -2.85
C ASP A 89 -18.27 3.08 -3.32
N ARG A 90 -18.85 4.12 -3.90
CA ARG A 90 -18.15 5.31 -4.37
C ARG A 90 -18.59 6.49 -3.52
N VAL A 91 -17.74 6.88 -2.57
CA VAL A 91 -17.99 8.02 -1.67
C VAL A 91 -19.35 7.93 -0.96
N GLY A 92 -19.69 6.74 -0.46
CA GLY A 92 -20.95 6.46 0.25
C GLY A 92 -22.13 6.13 -0.68
N GLN A 93 -21.95 6.23 -2.00
CA GLN A 93 -22.97 5.87 -2.97
C GLN A 93 -22.72 4.47 -3.53
N ARG A 94 -23.70 3.58 -3.40
CA ARG A 94 -23.66 2.26 -4.07
C ARG A 94 -23.91 2.41 -5.56
N VAL A 95 -23.02 1.82 -6.36
CA VAL A 95 -23.12 1.74 -7.82
C VAL A 95 -22.97 0.28 -8.25
N THR A 96 -23.82 -0.18 -9.16
CA THR A 96 -23.74 -1.52 -9.75
C THR A 96 -23.14 -1.42 -11.15
N LEU A 97 -22.08 -2.18 -11.38
CA LEU A 97 -21.40 -2.32 -12.67
C LEU A 97 -21.66 -3.72 -13.23
N LYS A 98 -21.76 -3.82 -14.56
CA LYS A 98 -21.98 -5.09 -15.27
C LYS A 98 -20.88 -5.43 -16.29
N PRO A 99 -19.62 -5.66 -15.86
CA PRO A 99 -18.54 -6.01 -16.80
C PRO A 99 -18.59 -7.49 -17.19
N LYS A 100 -18.00 -7.84 -18.34
CA LYS A 100 -17.79 -9.25 -18.73
C LYS A 100 -16.57 -9.89 -18.04
N HIS A 101 -15.59 -9.09 -17.66
CA HIS A 101 -14.34 -9.55 -17.06
C HIS A 101 -13.98 -8.68 -15.86
N ILE A 102 -13.30 -9.28 -14.89
CA ILE A 102 -12.73 -8.60 -13.73
C ILE A 102 -11.26 -8.97 -13.64
N VAL A 103 -10.40 -7.97 -13.43
CA VAL A 103 -8.99 -8.18 -13.14
C VAL A 103 -8.73 -7.73 -11.71
N PHE A 104 -8.22 -8.65 -10.89
CA PHE A 104 -7.79 -8.34 -9.53
C PHE A 104 -6.37 -7.78 -9.56
N ALA A 105 -6.24 -6.48 -9.30
CA ALA A 105 -4.96 -5.78 -9.17
C ALA A 105 -4.77 -5.23 -7.75
N THR A 106 -5.19 -5.98 -6.73
CA THR A 106 -5.24 -5.53 -5.32
C THR A 106 -3.92 -5.67 -4.55
N GLY A 107 -2.84 -6.05 -5.25
CA GLY A 107 -1.52 -6.31 -4.66
C GLY A 107 -1.36 -7.74 -4.13
N ALA A 108 -0.10 -8.13 -3.89
CA ALA A 108 0.26 -9.47 -3.40
C ALA A 108 0.12 -9.64 -1.88
N TYR A 109 0.02 -8.52 -1.13
CA TYR A 109 -0.07 -8.53 0.32
C TYR A 109 -1.49 -8.20 0.76
N GLY A 110 -2.11 -9.12 1.51
CA GLY A 110 -3.45 -8.97 2.07
C GLY A 110 -3.52 -8.01 3.25
N PRO A 111 -4.65 -7.99 3.98
CA PRO A 111 -4.78 -7.21 5.21
C PRO A 111 -3.74 -7.63 6.26
N PRO A 112 -3.36 -6.73 7.18
CA PRO A 112 -2.42 -7.01 8.27
C PRO A 112 -2.74 -8.32 9.01
N ARG A 113 -1.78 -9.25 9.04
CA ARG A 113 -1.91 -10.47 9.82
C ARG A 113 -1.44 -10.19 11.24
N ARG A 114 -2.37 -10.14 12.18
CA ARG A 114 -2.03 -10.08 13.61
C ARG A 114 -1.56 -11.45 14.07
N ILE A 115 -0.53 -11.45 14.90
CA ILE A 115 -0.05 -12.63 15.62
C ILE A 115 -0.60 -12.59 17.03
N GLU A 116 -0.96 -13.75 17.57
CA GLU A 116 -1.28 -13.86 18.99
C GLU A 116 0.02 -13.75 19.78
N LEU A 117 0.04 -12.84 20.75
CA LEU A 117 1.17 -12.62 21.63
C LEU A 117 0.75 -13.00 23.05
N PRO A 118 1.24 -14.11 23.60
CA PRO A 118 0.92 -14.50 24.98
C PRO A 118 1.26 -13.38 25.97
N GLY A 119 0.30 -13.03 26.83
CA GLY A 119 0.46 -11.98 27.83
C GLY A 119 0.36 -10.54 27.30
N VAL A 120 -0.04 -10.33 26.04
CA VAL A 120 -0.17 -8.99 25.43
C VAL A 120 -1.09 -8.05 26.21
N ASP A 121 -2.13 -8.57 26.87
CA ASP A 121 -3.07 -7.77 27.65
C ASP A 121 -2.41 -7.08 28.87
N SER A 122 -1.29 -7.63 29.34
CA SER A 122 -0.50 -7.04 30.42
C SER A 122 0.52 -5.99 29.93
N PHE A 123 0.75 -5.91 28.61
CA PHE A 123 1.68 -4.96 28.01
C PHE A 123 1.08 -3.56 28.00
N LYS A 124 1.73 -2.64 28.73
CA LYS A 124 1.29 -1.24 28.84
C LYS A 124 1.86 -0.33 27.76
N GLY A 125 2.69 -0.88 26.87
CA GLY A 125 3.27 -0.14 25.75
C GLY A 125 2.35 -0.09 24.54
N GLU A 126 2.81 0.58 23.50
CA GLU A 126 2.11 0.65 22.22
C GLU A 126 2.43 -0.58 21.37
N LEU A 127 1.40 -1.24 20.85
CA LEU A 127 1.52 -2.35 19.91
C LEU A 127 1.04 -1.91 18.52
N LEU A 128 1.89 -2.07 17.51
CA LEU A 128 1.60 -1.72 16.13
C LEU A 128 1.96 -2.87 15.19
N HIS A 129 1.12 -3.10 14.17
CA HIS A 129 1.56 -3.82 12.97
C HIS A 129 2.35 -2.85 12.07
N SER A 130 3.28 -3.36 11.25
CA SER A 130 4.10 -2.53 10.34
C SER A 130 3.30 -1.66 9.37
N SER A 131 2.06 -2.06 9.06
CA SER A 131 1.11 -1.27 8.26
C SER A 131 0.56 -0.02 8.98
N GLN A 132 0.70 0.06 10.30
CA GLN A 132 0.28 1.18 11.14
C GLN A 132 1.47 2.05 11.54
N TYR A 133 2.70 1.57 11.31
CA TYR A 133 3.91 2.32 11.54
C TYR A 133 4.01 3.47 10.53
N SER A 134 4.38 4.65 11.00
CA SER A 134 4.56 5.85 10.17
C SER A 134 5.99 6.35 10.18
N THR A 135 6.59 6.54 11.35
CA THR A 135 7.96 7.04 11.52
C THR A 135 8.52 6.73 12.92
N GLY A 136 9.84 6.63 13.01
CA GLY A 136 10.56 6.32 14.23
C GLY A 136 10.59 7.45 15.25
N GLU A 137 10.34 8.69 14.84
CA GLU A 137 10.43 9.89 15.70
C GLU A 137 9.62 9.78 17.00
N LYS A 138 8.44 9.13 16.95
CA LYS A 138 7.57 8.90 18.13
C LYS A 138 8.22 7.98 19.19
N PHE A 139 9.26 7.25 18.81
CA PHE A 139 9.91 6.22 19.63
C PHE A 139 11.30 6.64 20.12
N ARG A 140 11.71 7.88 19.90
CA ARG A 140 12.97 8.43 20.41
C ARG A 140 13.14 8.14 21.90
N GLY A 141 14.29 7.54 22.27
CA GLY A 141 14.62 7.15 23.64
C GLY A 141 13.84 5.95 24.20
N LYS A 142 12.86 5.39 23.47
CA LYS A 142 12.09 4.22 23.89
C LYS A 142 12.85 2.92 23.59
N ARG A 143 12.44 1.84 24.24
CA ARG A 143 12.83 0.47 23.89
C ARG A 143 11.75 -0.12 23.01
N VAL A 144 12.13 -0.62 21.83
CA VAL A 144 11.18 -1.13 20.83
C VAL A 144 11.61 -2.51 20.39
N ALA A 145 10.68 -3.47 20.46
CA ALA A 145 10.84 -4.80 19.88
C ALA A 145 10.13 -4.84 18.52
N VAL A 146 10.85 -5.24 17.47
CA VAL A 146 10.30 -5.44 16.12
C VAL A 146 10.21 -6.94 15.87
N ILE A 147 9.00 -7.46 15.67
CA ILE A 147 8.77 -8.89 15.48
C ILE A 147 8.72 -9.21 13.98
N GLY A 148 9.64 -10.04 13.51
CA GLY A 148 9.81 -10.45 12.12
C GLY A 148 10.98 -9.75 11.41
N ALA A 149 11.71 -10.52 10.61
CA ALA A 149 12.93 -10.10 9.89
C ALA A 149 12.75 -10.09 8.36
N ALA A 150 11.56 -9.78 7.85
CA ALA A 150 11.36 -9.48 6.42
C ALA A 150 11.76 -8.02 6.11
N SER A 151 11.60 -7.55 4.87
CA SER A 151 12.02 -6.20 4.46
C SER A 151 11.43 -5.10 5.35
N SER A 152 10.12 -5.17 5.65
CA SER A 152 9.50 -4.19 6.57
C SER A 152 10.07 -4.23 7.98
N GLY A 153 10.49 -5.39 8.48
CA GLY A 153 11.12 -5.50 9.80
C GLY A 153 12.47 -4.79 9.84
N HIS A 154 13.26 -4.95 8.78
CA HIS A 154 14.54 -4.27 8.61
C HIS A 154 14.36 -2.75 8.46
N ASP A 155 13.51 -2.30 7.53
CA ASP A 155 13.29 -0.87 7.27
C ASP A 155 12.80 -0.13 8.52
N VAL A 156 11.84 -0.72 9.25
CA VAL A 156 11.31 -0.15 10.50
C VAL A 156 12.38 -0.15 11.59
N SER A 157 13.19 -1.20 11.70
CA SER A 157 14.25 -1.27 12.72
C SER A 157 15.31 -0.19 12.50
N VAL A 158 15.70 0.04 11.26
CA VAL A 158 16.66 1.09 10.90
C VAL A 158 16.08 2.48 11.19
N ASP A 159 14.86 2.78 10.72
CA ASP A 159 14.21 4.09 10.95
C ASP A 159 14.03 4.37 12.46
N LEU A 160 13.68 3.36 13.26
CA LEU A 160 13.61 3.47 14.72
C LEU A 160 14.97 3.78 15.35
N TRP A 161 16.02 3.09 14.91
CA TRP A 161 17.37 3.27 15.44
C TRP A 161 17.93 4.65 15.08
N GLU A 162 17.76 5.10 13.84
CA GLU A 162 18.13 6.44 13.39
C GLU A 162 17.38 7.55 14.16
N ALA A 163 16.11 7.30 14.50
CA ALA A 163 15.31 8.18 15.35
C ALA A 163 15.70 8.13 16.84
N GLY A 164 16.68 7.31 17.24
CA GLY A 164 17.21 7.24 18.59
C GLY A 164 16.46 6.30 19.54
N ALA A 165 15.70 5.33 19.02
CA ALA A 165 15.14 4.25 19.82
C ALA A 165 16.20 3.15 20.10
N LYS A 166 16.02 2.42 21.20
CA LYS A 166 16.76 1.19 21.49
C LYS A 166 16.00 0.01 20.91
N VAL A 167 16.42 -0.44 19.72
CA VAL A 167 15.70 -1.43 18.92
C VAL A 167 16.23 -2.84 19.16
N THR A 168 15.32 -3.80 19.25
CA THR A 168 15.63 -5.24 19.21
C THR A 168 14.73 -5.88 18.16
N MET A 169 15.32 -6.44 17.10
CA MET A 169 14.59 -7.24 16.13
C MET A 169 14.56 -8.69 16.59
N VAL A 170 13.38 -9.32 16.53
CA VAL A 170 13.14 -10.71 16.90
C VAL A 170 12.80 -11.48 15.63
N GLN A 171 13.61 -12.50 15.31
CA GLN A 171 13.44 -13.38 14.15
C GLN A 171 12.87 -14.73 14.57
#